data_AF-A0A949KZ02-F1
#
_entry.id   AF-A0A949KZ02-F1
#
_cell.length_a   1.000
_cell.length_b   1.000
_cell.length_c   1.000
_cell.angle_alpha   90.00
_cell.angle_beta   90.00
_cell.angle_gamma   90.00
#
_symmetry.space_group_name_H-M   'P 1'
#
loop_
_entity.id
_entity.type
_entity.pdbx_description
1 polymer ?
#
loop_
_entity_poly.entity_id
_entity_poly.type
_entity_poly.pdbx_seq_one_letter_code
_entity_poly.pdbx_strand_id
1 'polypeptide(L)'
;MTQNNRRWDREPISVPCKISYEDDTRNSAEGSIINLSPGGVMLSTEQGFIANERVAITLEDEYDSLLFEFAEILIGTVRWSQSTATAGQGLYHVGIALERELPRRMLLTEQ
;
A
#
# COMPACT_ATOMS: atom_id res chain seq x y z
N MET A 1 19.44 -7.40 -19.20
CA MET A 1 19.25 -6.06 -18.60
C MET A 1 17.77 -5.82 -18.49
N THR A 2 17.20 -6.01 -17.31
CA THR A 2 15.78 -5.81 -17.03
C THR A 2 15.50 -4.30 -17.06
N GLN A 3 14.85 -3.82 -18.11
CA GLN A 3 14.32 -2.46 -18.13
C GLN A 3 13.29 -2.34 -17.01
N ASN A 4 13.63 -1.57 -15.98
CA ASN A 4 12.70 -1.18 -14.95
C ASN A 4 11.71 -0.19 -15.57
N ASN A 5 10.52 -0.66 -15.97
CA ASN A 5 9.47 0.18 -16.57
C ASN A 5 8.77 1.11 -15.55
N ARG A 6 9.37 1.34 -14.38
CA ARG A 6 8.80 2.18 -13.33
C ARG A 6 9.09 3.65 -13.61
N ARG A 7 8.04 4.46 -13.56
CA ARG A 7 8.10 5.92 -13.69
C ARG A 7 8.78 6.60 -12.49
N TRP A 8 8.71 5.98 -11.31
CA TRP A 8 9.27 6.48 -10.07
C TRP A 8 10.00 5.37 -9.32
N ASP A 9 11.09 5.74 -8.65
CA ASP A 9 11.73 4.90 -7.67
C ASP A 9 10.80 4.65 -6.47
N ARG A 10 11.05 3.55 -5.77
CA ARG A 10 10.26 3.15 -4.61
C ARG A 10 11.11 3.18 -3.34
N GLU A 11 10.56 3.80 -2.32
CA GLU A 11 11.17 3.94 -1.00
C GLU A 11 10.67 2.80 -0.10
N PRO A 12 11.57 2.04 0.55
CA PRO A 12 11.17 1.04 1.52
C PRO A 12 10.64 1.72 2.78
N ILE A 13 9.56 1.20 3.33
CA ILE A 13 8.94 1.69 4.57
C ILE A 13 8.23 0.52 5.26
N SER A 14 7.78 0.72 6.50
CA SER A 14 6.90 -0.22 7.20
C SER A 14 5.83 0.58 7.96
N VAL A 15 4.64 0.69 7.38
CA VAL A 15 3.49 1.39 8.00
C VAL A 15 2.32 0.41 8.13
N PRO A 16 1.87 0.07 9.35
CA PRO A 16 0.66 -0.71 9.55
C PRO A 16 -0.56 -0.05 8.91
N CYS A 17 -1.40 -0.85 8.28
CA CYS A 17 -2.59 -0.37 7.61
C CYS A 17 -3.66 -1.45 7.50
N LYS A 18 -4.90 -0.99 7.29
CA LYS A 18 -6.04 -1.84 6.91
C LYS A 18 -6.38 -1.59 5.47
N ILE A 19 -6.65 -2.64 4.71
CA ILE A 19 -7.10 -2.55 3.32
C ILE A 19 -8.46 -3.21 3.16
N SER A 20 -9.37 -2.54 2.45
CA SER A 20 -10.70 -3.06 2.10
C SER A 20 -11.06 -2.70 0.67
N TYR A 21 -12.02 -3.41 0.09
CA TYR A 21 -12.70 -2.91 -1.11
C TYR A 21 -13.46 -1.64 -0.73
N GLU A 22 -13.42 -0.61 -1.58
CA GLU A 22 -14.02 0.69 -1.25
C GLU A 22 -15.51 0.58 -0.90
N ASP A 23 -16.25 -0.27 -1.61
CA ASP A 23 -17.68 -0.49 -1.41
C ASP A 23 -18.01 -1.42 -0.21
N ASP A 24 -17.02 -2.02 0.45
CA ASP A 24 -17.22 -2.92 1.59
C ASP A 24 -16.10 -2.83 2.65
N THR A 25 -16.07 -1.71 3.35
CA THR A 25 -15.08 -1.41 4.40
C THR A 25 -15.17 -2.28 5.65
N ARG A 26 -16.25 -3.07 5.81
CA ARG A 26 -16.44 -3.98 6.95
C ARG A 26 -15.54 -5.21 6.91
N ASN A 27 -15.06 -5.56 5.71
CA ASN A 27 -14.21 -6.72 5.48
C ASN A 27 -12.77 -6.26 5.19
N SER A 28 -12.22 -5.47 6.10
CA SER A 28 -10.83 -5.03 6.01
C SER A 28 -9.87 -6.15 6.37
N ALA A 29 -8.77 -6.26 5.63
CA ALA A 29 -7.64 -7.11 5.97
C ALA A 29 -6.53 -6.28 6.59
N GLU A 30 -5.89 -6.85 7.60
CA GLU A 30 -4.69 -6.29 8.21
C GLU A 30 -3.49 -6.44 7.26
N GLY A 31 -2.57 -5.48 7.36
CA GLY A 31 -1.35 -5.50 6.57
C GLY A 31 -0.40 -4.35 6.88
N SER A 32 0.58 -4.17 6.00
CA SER A 32 1.53 -3.07 6.10
C SER A 32 1.98 -2.59 4.72
N ILE A 33 2.15 -1.28 4.56
CA ILE A 33 2.86 -0.70 3.43
C ILE A 33 4.34 -1.02 3.59
N ILE A 34 4.89 -1.78 2.64
CA ILE A 34 6.29 -2.24 2.66
C ILE A 34 7.20 -1.47 1.67
N ASN A 35 6.60 -0.74 0.73
CA ASN A 35 7.25 0.32 -0.03
C ASN A 35 6.22 1.25 -0.68
N LEU A 36 6.65 2.45 -1.03
CA LEU A 36 5.83 3.45 -1.71
C LEU A 36 6.60 4.21 -2.79
N SER A 37 5.84 4.88 -3.64
CA SER A 37 6.28 5.88 -4.62
C SER A 37 5.15 6.89 -4.76
N PRO A 38 5.36 8.06 -5.39
CA PRO A 38 4.29 9.03 -5.59
C PRO A 38 3.01 8.43 -6.17
N GLY A 39 3.11 7.53 -7.15
CA GLY A 39 1.94 6.95 -7.82
C GLY A 39 1.42 5.62 -7.26
N GLY A 40 1.99 5.07 -6.19
CA GLY A 40 1.59 3.72 -5.78
C GLY A 40 2.33 3.14 -4.59
N VAL A 41 1.68 2.18 -3.93
CA VAL A 41 2.21 1.46 -2.77
C VAL A 41 2.31 -0.05 -3.05
N MET A 42 3.07 -0.74 -2.22
CA MET A 42 3.05 -2.20 -2.11
C MET A 42 2.70 -2.57 -0.68
N LEU A 43 1.70 -3.43 -0.53
CA LEU A 43 1.27 -3.95 0.75
C LEU A 43 1.73 -5.39 0.94
N SER A 44 1.98 -5.75 2.19
CA SER A 44 2.00 -7.12 2.70
C SER A 44 0.75 -7.34 3.53
N THR A 45 -0.07 -8.34 3.21
CA THR A 45 -1.43 -8.49 3.76
C THR A 45 -1.78 -9.96 4.01
N GLU A 46 -2.72 -10.23 4.90
CA GLU A 46 -3.18 -11.59 5.23
C GLU A 46 -4.09 -12.23 4.17
N GLN A 47 -4.56 -11.46 3.19
CA GLN A 47 -5.40 -11.97 2.10
C GLN A 47 -5.11 -11.28 0.77
N GLY A 48 -5.43 -11.96 -0.33
CA GLY A 48 -5.26 -11.41 -1.67
C GLY A 48 -6.41 -10.49 -2.09
N PHE A 49 -6.13 -9.57 -3.01
CA PHE A 49 -7.12 -8.70 -3.64
C PHE A 49 -7.20 -8.92 -5.15
N ILE A 50 -8.37 -8.70 -5.73
CA ILE A 50 -8.60 -8.91 -7.18
C ILE A 50 -8.00 -7.73 -7.97
N ALA A 51 -7.28 -8.03 -9.05
CA ALA A 51 -6.70 -7.00 -9.90
C ALA A 51 -7.78 -6.16 -10.59
N ASN A 52 -7.50 -4.87 -10.76
CA ASN A 52 -8.38 -3.80 -11.26
C ASN A 52 -9.54 -3.41 -10.34
N GLU A 53 -9.67 -4.01 -9.15
CA GLU A 53 -10.62 -3.54 -8.15
C GLU A 53 -10.12 -2.29 -7.42
N ARG A 54 -11.07 -1.47 -6.99
CA ARG A 54 -10.83 -0.25 -6.21
C ARG A 54 -10.81 -0.59 -4.72
N VAL A 55 -9.80 -0.07 -4.03
CA VAL A 55 -9.54 -0.36 -2.62
C VAL A 55 -9.25 0.91 -1.83
N ALA A 56 -9.61 0.88 -0.56
CA ALA A 56 -9.29 1.88 0.43
C ALA A 56 -8.24 1.33 1.41
N ILE A 57 -7.20 2.11 1.68
CA ILE A 57 -6.13 1.81 2.62
C ILE A 57 -6.22 2.82 3.75
N THR A 58 -6.52 2.35 4.96
CA THR A 58 -6.60 3.17 6.17
C THR A 58 -5.33 2.98 6.97
N LEU A 59 -4.68 4.07 7.36
CA LEU A 59 -3.49 4.01 8.22
C LEU A 59 -3.93 3.93 9.69
N GLU A 60 -3.16 3.23 10.53
CA GLU A 60 -3.48 3.16 11.97
C GLU A 60 -2.93 4.37 12.73
N ASP A 61 -3.75 4.94 13.64
CA ASP A 61 -3.59 6.25 14.30
C ASP A 61 -2.25 6.48 15.04
N GLU A 62 -1.52 5.42 15.38
CA GLU A 62 -0.24 5.50 16.10
C GLU A 62 0.98 5.68 15.19
N TYR A 63 0.84 5.46 13.88
CA TYR A 63 1.91 5.64 12.90
C TYR A 63 1.75 6.96 12.15
N ASP A 64 2.28 8.00 12.78
CA ASP A 64 2.57 9.33 12.24
C ASP A 64 1.65 9.78 11.10
N SER A 65 0.57 10.42 11.51
CA SER A 65 -0.09 11.52 10.80
C SER A 65 0.90 12.56 10.21
N LEU A 66 2.20 12.53 10.57
CA LEU A 66 3.27 13.34 9.97
C LEU A 66 3.77 12.83 8.60
N LEU A 67 3.70 11.54 8.30
CA LEU A 67 4.12 11.01 6.98
C LEU A 67 3.04 11.32 5.92
N PHE A 68 1.77 11.16 6.28
CA PHE A 68 0.64 11.37 5.38
C PHE A 68 -0.32 12.44 5.93
N GLU A 69 0.20 13.63 6.30
CA GLU A 69 -0.52 14.79 6.90
C GLU A 69 -1.88 15.16 6.29
N PHE A 70 -2.28 14.55 5.18
CA PHE A 70 -3.47 14.88 4.41
C PHE A 70 -4.36 13.69 4.02
N ALA A 71 -4.00 12.44 4.38
CA ALA A 71 -4.81 11.28 3.99
C ALA A 71 -4.77 10.15 5.02
N GLU A 72 -5.71 10.19 5.96
CA GLU A 72 -6.11 9.05 6.82
C GLU A 72 -6.49 7.82 5.97
N ILE A 73 -6.98 8.06 4.76
CA ILE A 73 -7.40 7.04 3.80
C ILE A 73 -6.76 7.32 2.43
N LEU A 74 -6.02 6.33 1.91
CA LEU A 74 -5.51 6.30 0.54
C LEU A 74 -6.44 5.46 -0.34
N ILE A 75 -6.81 5.99 -1.51
CA ILE A 75 -7.64 5.27 -2.48
C ILE A 75 -6.79 4.88 -3.69
N GLY A 76 -6.96 3.65 -4.16
CA GLY A 76 -6.22 3.15 -5.32
C GLY A 76 -6.87 1.96 -5.99
N THR A 77 -6.23 1.52 -7.07
CA THR A 77 -6.62 0.34 -7.86
C THR A 77 -5.56 -0.73 -7.72
N VAL A 78 -6.00 -1.97 -7.45
CA VAL A 78 -5.11 -3.13 -7.40
C VAL A 78 -4.53 -3.40 -8.78
N ARG A 79 -3.20 -3.43 -8.91
CA ARG A 79 -2.49 -3.75 -10.15
C ARG A 79 -2.10 -5.22 -10.23
N TRP A 80 -1.79 -5.82 -9.08
CA TRP A 80 -1.49 -7.23 -8.95
C TRP A 80 -1.60 -7.67 -7.48
N SER A 81 -1.82 -8.95 -7.28
CA SER A 81 -1.87 -9.61 -5.98
C SER A 81 -1.22 -10.98 -6.13
N GLN A 82 -0.23 -11.28 -5.28
CA GLN A 82 0.55 -12.50 -5.36
C GLN A 82 0.72 -13.10 -3.97
N SER A 83 0.30 -14.36 -3.80
CA SER A 83 0.59 -15.11 -2.59
C SER A 83 2.08 -15.39 -2.50
N THR A 84 2.65 -15.14 -1.33
CA THR A 84 4.01 -15.54 -0.97
C THR A 84 3.92 -16.74 -0.04
N ALA A 85 4.41 -17.90 -0.49
CA ALA A 85 4.43 -19.10 0.31
C ALA A 85 5.55 -19.03 1.35
N THR A 86 5.28 -18.42 2.50
CA THR A 86 6.23 -18.42 3.62
C THR A 86 5.58 -19.12 4.82
N ALA A 87 6.09 -20.29 5.17
CA ALA A 87 5.87 -20.99 6.45
C ALA A 87 4.40 -21.12 6.93
N GLY A 88 3.44 -21.41 6.04
CA GLY A 88 2.08 -21.79 6.43
C GLY A 88 1.15 -20.64 6.83
N GLN A 89 1.61 -19.39 6.75
CA GLN A 89 0.75 -18.21 6.83
C GLN A 89 0.52 -17.65 5.43
N GLY A 90 -0.75 -17.45 5.06
CA GLY A 90 -1.15 -16.94 3.75
C GLY A 90 -0.83 -15.45 3.63
N LEU A 91 0.42 -15.11 3.36
CA LEU A 91 0.81 -13.72 3.13
C LEU A 91 0.68 -13.39 1.64
N TYR A 92 0.20 -12.20 1.34
CA TYR A 92 0.02 -11.69 0.00
C TYR A 92 0.76 -10.37 -0.16
N HIS A 93 1.51 -10.26 -1.25
CA HIS A 93 1.97 -8.97 -1.74
C HIS A 93 0.96 -8.39 -2.71
N VAL A 94 0.57 -7.14 -2.48
CA VAL A 94 -0.45 -6.44 -3.28
C VAL A 94 0.12 -5.12 -3.76
N GLY A 95 0.18 -4.95 -5.08
CA GLY A 95 0.60 -3.69 -5.70
C GLY A 95 -0.60 -2.81 -6.01
N ILE A 96 -0.59 -1.57 -5.52
CA ILE A 96 -1.71 -0.63 -5.68
C ILE A 96 -1.21 0.63 -6.39
N ALA A 97 -1.94 1.05 -7.42
CA ALA A 97 -1.76 2.36 -8.04
C ALA A 97 -2.71 3.34 -7.35
N LEU A 98 -2.18 4.44 -6.81
CA LEU A 98 -2.98 5.43 -6.11
C LEU A 98 -3.71 6.34 -7.09
N GLU A 99 -4.93 6.74 -6.76
CA GLU A 99 -5.71 7.70 -7.57
C GLU A 99 -5.16 9.12 -7.45
N ARG A 100 -4.59 9.44 -6.29
CA ARG A 100 -3.93 10.71 -6.02
C ARG A 100 -2.47 10.43 -5.70
N GLU A 101 -1.58 11.17 -6.36
CA GLU A 101 -0.15 11.06 -6.06
C GLU A 101 0.11 11.47 -4.61
N LEU A 102 0.95 10.72 -3.91
CA LEU A 102 1.44 11.12 -2.60
C LEU A 102 2.23 12.43 -2.72
N PRO A 103 2.12 13.33 -1.73
CA PRO A 103 2.91 14.56 -1.71
C PRO A 103 4.40 14.22 -1.81
N ARG A 104 5.12 14.87 -2.73
CA ARG A 104 6.58 14.67 -2.88
C ARG A 104 7.40 15.02 -1.64
N ARG A 105 6.78 15.68 -0.66
CA ARG A 105 7.41 16.13 0.57
C ARG A 105 7.44 15.05 1.67
N MET A 106 6.99 13.82 1.37
CA MET A 106 7.25 12.63 2.19
C MET A 106 8.72 12.18 2.16
N LEU A 107 9.66 13.10 1.94
CA LEU A 107 11.06 12.87 2.26
C LEU A 107 11.10 12.80 3.79
N LEU A 108 11.05 11.56 4.28
CA LEU A 108 11.41 11.18 5.64
C LEU A 108 12.52 12.13 6.14
N THR A 109 12.15 12.98 7.08
CA THR A 109 13.10 13.77 7.85
C THR A 109 14.11 12.81 8.46
N GLU A 110 15.29 12.83 7.87
CA GLU A 110 16.63 12.62 8.40
C GLU A 110 16.80 11.72 9.65
N GLN A 111 17.60 10.66 9.41
CA GLN A 111 18.73 10.16 10.22
C GLN A 111 18.45 9.39 11.52
#